data_AF-A0A7Y4WDP7-F1
#
_entry.id   AF-A0A7Y4WDP7-F1
#
_cell.length_a   1.000
_cell.length_b   1.000
_cell.length_c   1.000
_cell.angle_alpha   90.00
_cell.angle_beta   90.00
_cell.angle_gamma   90.00
#
_symmetry.space_group_name_H-M   'P 1'
#
loop_
_entity.id
_entity.type
_entity.pdbx_description
1 polymer ?
#
loop_
_entity_poly.entity_id
_entity_poly.type
_entity_poly.pdbx_seq_one_letter_code
_entity_poly.pdbx_strand_id
1 'polypeptide(L)'
;MRSPLRFVVLVLASLTFGACRQADGPMPEPDADVQAELGDVAKDLQNAAGSSDPEALRDLTSDLGKYARRPTEVPAVDELSRLTASAVSGVDLSERSAQRLAQSLWVSVAARELSERQVENLRNDVQLLLTSIGVSEPNAQQVAAQVAQVQGAVNSRPRRWYEVF
;
A
#
# COMPACT_ATOMS: atom_id res chain seq x y z
N MET A 1 -57.86 14.62 22.37
CA MET A 1 -56.53 15.17 22.72
C MET A 1 -55.61 13.99 23.03
N ARG A 2 -54.89 13.51 22.01
CA ARG A 2 -53.43 13.68 21.82
C ARG A 2 -52.60 13.20 23.01
N SER A 3 -52.02 12.01 22.87
CA SER A 3 -50.68 11.70 23.37
C SER A 3 -49.91 10.85 22.34
N PRO A 4 -49.44 11.45 21.22
CA PRO A 4 -48.51 10.78 20.28
C PRO A 4 -47.07 10.69 20.82
N LEU A 5 -46.85 10.91 22.13
CA LEU A 5 -45.52 11.19 22.68
C LEU A 5 -44.65 9.94 22.93
N ARG A 6 -45.21 8.73 22.88
CA ARG A 6 -44.47 7.50 23.23
C ARG A 6 -43.77 6.82 22.04
N PHE A 7 -44.18 7.11 20.79
CA PHE A 7 -43.53 6.55 19.60
C PHE A 7 -42.36 7.40 19.08
N VAL A 8 -42.25 8.66 19.52
CA VAL A 8 -41.20 9.57 19.03
C VAL A 8 -39.84 9.28 19.68
N VAL A 9 -39.80 8.71 20.89
CA VAL A 9 -38.55 8.48 21.62
C VAL A 9 -37.78 7.25 21.11
N LEU A 10 -38.44 6.28 20.46
CA LEU A 10 -37.78 5.09 19.90
C LEU A 10 -37.23 5.28 18.48
N VAL A 11 -37.60 6.36 17.78
CA VAL A 11 -37.11 6.64 16.41
C VAL A 11 -35.89 7.57 16.41
N LEU A 12 -35.61 8.28 17.50
CA LEU A 12 -34.43 9.16 17.59
C LEU A 12 -33.12 8.44 17.96
N ALA A 13 -33.17 7.17 18.39
CA ALA A 13 -31.98 6.42 18.81
C ALA A 13 -31.23 5.72 17.66
N SER A 14 -31.77 5.72 16.44
CA SER A 14 -31.19 5.04 15.27
C SER A 14 -30.43 5.97 14.31
N LEU A 15 -30.33 7.27 14.60
CA LEU A 15 -29.77 8.28 13.68
C LEU A 15 -28.29 8.66 13.92
N THR A 16 -27.55 7.94 14.77
CA THR A 16 -26.11 8.23 15.01
C THR A 16 -25.16 7.11 14.57
N PHE A 17 -25.57 6.25 13.64
CA PHE A 17 -24.65 5.28 12.98
C PHE A 17 -24.08 5.82 11.66
N GLY A 18 -24.12 7.15 11.46
CA GLY A 18 -23.49 7.81 10.32
C GLY A 18 -21.98 7.90 10.49
N ALA A 19 -21.26 6.89 9.99
CA ALA A 19 -19.87 6.97 9.54
C ALA A 19 -18.88 7.71 10.47
N CYS A 20 -18.46 7.05 11.55
CA CYS A 20 -17.19 7.40 12.20
C CYS A 20 -16.03 7.04 11.25
N ARG A 21 -15.75 7.92 10.27
CA ARG A 21 -14.58 7.79 9.39
C ARG A 21 -13.32 7.80 10.25
N GLN A 22 -12.53 6.74 10.12
CA GLN A 22 -11.21 6.66 10.73
C GLN A 22 -10.35 7.81 10.19
N ALA A 23 -9.78 8.62 11.09
CA ALA A 23 -8.86 9.70 10.69
C ALA A 23 -7.61 9.10 10.04
N ASP A 24 -7.11 9.73 8.98
CA ASP A 24 -5.87 9.32 8.33
C ASP A 24 -4.66 9.49 9.25
N GLY A 25 -3.69 8.60 9.11
CA GLY A 25 -2.36 8.77 9.70
C GLY A 25 -1.45 9.60 8.79
N PRO A 26 -0.29 10.03 9.31
CA PRO A 26 0.69 10.74 8.50
C PRO A 26 1.18 9.86 7.34
N MET A 27 1.25 10.45 6.14
CA MET A 27 1.97 9.85 5.02
C MET A 27 3.45 10.13 5.19
N PRO A 28 4.33 9.13 5.04
CA PRO A 28 5.76 9.36 5.12
C PRO A 28 6.18 10.23 3.93
N GLU A 29 7.01 11.23 4.21
CA GLU A 29 7.66 12.06 3.19
C GLU A 29 9.15 11.67 3.11
N PRO A 30 9.67 11.35 1.92
CA PRO A 30 11.06 10.96 1.77
C PRO A 30 11.98 12.18 1.96
N ASP A 31 12.97 12.03 2.84
CA ASP A 31 14.07 12.99 2.96
C ASP A 31 15.10 12.82 1.83
N ALA A 32 16.19 13.59 1.86
CA ALA A 32 17.19 13.56 0.79
C ALA A 32 17.86 12.18 0.62
N ASP A 33 18.10 11.46 1.70
CA ASP A 33 18.74 10.14 1.65
C ASP A 33 17.76 9.11 1.08
N VAL A 34 16.51 9.12 1.57
CA VAL A 34 15.44 8.26 1.03
C VAL A 34 15.18 8.56 -0.45
N GLN A 35 15.23 9.82 -0.87
CA GLN A 35 15.06 10.18 -2.29
C GLN A 35 16.14 9.56 -3.19
N ALA A 36 17.39 9.47 -2.72
CA ALA A 36 18.45 8.79 -3.45
C ALA A 36 18.16 7.28 -3.56
N GLU A 37 17.78 6.65 -2.45
CA GLU A 37 17.41 5.22 -2.43
C GLU A 37 16.19 4.91 -3.30
N LEU A 38 15.20 5.81 -3.38
CA LEU A 38 14.08 5.68 -4.30
C LEU A 38 14.52 5.70 -5.78
N GLY A 39 15.61 6.41 -6.09
CA GLY A 39 16.25 6.37 -7.39
C GLY A 39 16.83 5.00 -7.71
N ASP A 40 17.48 4.36 -6.73
CA ASP A 40 18.02 2.99 -6.86
C ASP A 40 16.89 1.98 -7.04
N VAL A 41 15.84 2.03 -6.20
CA VAL A 41 14.65 1.18 -6.34
C VAL A 41 13.99 1.36 -7.73
N ALA A 42 13.89 2.58 -8.23
CA ALA A 42 13.33 2.85 -9.57
C ALA A 42 14.21 2.27 -10.68
N LYS A 43 15.52 2.24 -10.50
CA LYS A 43 16.45 1.62 -11.45
C LYS A 43 16.34 0.10 -11.42
N ASP A 44 16.22 -0.50 -10.24
CA ASP A 44 16.04 -1.95 -10.09
C ASP A 44 14.72 -2.42 -10.71
N LEU A 45 13.65 -1.64 -10.55
CA LEU A 45 12.38 -1.90 -11.23
C LEU A 45 12.52 -1.86 -12.76
N GLN A 46 13.30 -0.92 -13.31
CA GLN A 46 13.57 -0.86 -14.74
C GLN A 46 14.42 -2.04 -15.21
N ASN A 47 15.43 -2.44 -14.43
CA ASN A 47 16.24 -3.62 -14.72
C ASN A 47 15.38 -4.89 -14.72
N ALA A 48 14.52 -5.06 -13.72
CA ALA A 48 13.58 -6.19 -13.64
C ALA A 48 12.56 -6.20 -14.79
N ALA A 49 12.17 -5.02 -15.28
CA ALA A 49 11.28 -4.88 -16.43
C ALA A 49 11.96 -5.23 -17.76
N GLY A 50 13.16 -4.67 -18.00
CA GLY A 50 13.89 -4.79 -19.27
C GLY A 50 14.72 -6.06 -19.41
N SER A 51 15.05 -6.73 -18.31
CA SER A 51 15.86 -7.95 -18.30
C SER A 51 15.32 -8.95 -17.28
N SER A 52 15.36 -10.24 -17.59
CA SER A 52 15.14 -11.31 -16.59
C SER A 52 16.34 -11.43 -15.63
N ASP A 53 16.97 -10.31 -15.27
CA ASP A 53 18.16 -10.27 -14.44
C ASP A 53 17.82 -10.69 -13.01
N PRO A 54 18.37 -11.82 -12.52
CA PRO A 54 18.13 -12.26 -11.15
C PRO A 54 18.72 -11.30 -10.10
N GLU A 55 19.68 -10.46 -10.46
CA GLU A 55 20.24 -9.45 -9.53
C GLU A 55 19.22 -8.33 -9.28
N ALA A 56 18.44 -7.91 -10.27
CA ALA A 56 17.43 -6.86 -10.12
C ALA A 56 16.36 -7.18 -9.06
N LEU A 57 15.93 -8.44 -8.94
CA LEU A 57 15.02 -8.85 -7.86
C LEU A 57 15.71 -8.79 -6.49
N ARG A 58 16.98 -9.20 -6.42
CA ARG A 58 17.74 -9.22 -5.18
C ARG A 58 17.97 -7.80 -4.68
N ASP A 59 18.32 -6.89 -5.56
CA ASP A 59 18.58 -5.48 -5.23
C ASP A 59 17.28 -4.79 -4.81
N LEU A 60 16.18 -4.98 -5.56
CA LEU A 60 14.86 -4.48 -5.17
C LEU A 60 14.44 -4.97 -3.78
N THR A 61 14.64 -6.26 -3.49
CA THR A 61 14.30 -6.86 -2.20
C THR A 61 15.19 -6.31 -1.08
N SER A 62 16.48 -6.15 -1.35
CA SER A 62 17.44 -5.55 -0.42
C SER A 62 17.03 -4.12 -0.07
N ASP A 63 16.74 -3.30 -1.07
CA ASP A 63 16.44 -1.88 -0.90
C ASP A 63 15.10 -1.64 -0.20
N LEU A 64 14.04 -2.35 -0.58
CA LEU A 64 12.78 -2.29 0.14
C LEU A 64 12.88 -2.90 1.54
N GLY A 65 13.70 -3.95 1.70
CA GLY A 65 13.94 -4.65 2.96
C GLY A 65 14.57 -3.76 4.03
N LYS A 66 15.34 -2.72 3.67
CA LYS A 66 15.90 -1.73 4.61
C LYS A 66 14.83 -1.05 5.47
N TYR A 67 13.61 -0.95 4.94
CA TYR A 67 12.49 -0.31 5.62
C TYR A 67 11.68 -1.25 6.51
N ALA A 68 11.94 -2.56 6.46
CA ALA A 68 11.41 -3.52 7.42
C ALA A 68 12.11 -3.36 8.78
N ARG A 69 11.36 -2.95 9.81
CA ARG A 69 11.92 -2.65 11.14
C ARG A 69 11.92 -3.86 12.07
N ARG A 70 11.12 -4.88 11.75
CA ARG A 70 10.97 -6.09 12.56
C ARG A 70 11.17 -7.32 11.68
N PRO A 71 11.77 -8.41 12.19
CA PRO A 71 11.91 -9.66 11.45
C PRO A 71 10.58 -10.22 10.92
N THR A 72 9.47 -9.94 11.61
CA THR A 72 8.11 -10.36 11.20
C THR A 72 7.59 -9.61 9.97
N GLU A 73 8.19 -8.48 9.59
CA GLU A 73 7.79 -7.68 8.43
C GLU A 73 8.46 -8.20 7.13
N VAL A 74 9.67 -8.76 7.26
CA VAL A 74 10.53 -9.17 6.14
C VAL A 74 9.81 -10.07 5.13
N PRO A 75 9.12 -11.16 5.52
CA PRO A 75 8.47 -12.05 4.54
C PRO A 75 7.44 -11.35 3.67
N ALA A 76 6.71 -10.36 4.21
CA ALA A 76 5.71 -9.62 3.45
C ALA A 76 6.35 -8.66 2.44
N VAL A 77 7.48 -8.06 2.81
CA VAL A 77 8.27 -7.16 1.94
C VAL A 77 8.98 -7.94 0.83
N ASP A 78 9.55 -9.09 1.15
CA ASP A 78 10.18 -9.99 0.17
C ASP A 78 9.17 -10.42 -0.90
N GLU A 79 7.97 -10.82 -0.47
CA GLU A 79 6.92 -11.23 -1.39
C GLU A 79 6.38 -10.06 -2.24
N LEU A 80 6.29 -8.85 -1.67
CA LEU A 80 5.96 -7.65 -2.44
C LEU A 80 6.99 -7.39 -3.54
N SER A 81 8.27 -7.48 -3.21
CA SER A 81 9.38 -7.29 -4.14
C SER A 81 9.35 -8.32 -5.26
N ARG A 82 9.16 -9.61 -4.90
CA ARG A 82 9.05 -10.73 -5.84
C ARG A 82 7.87 -10.58 -6.79
N LEU A 83 6.67 -10.31 -6.27
CA LEU A 83 5.47 -10.14 -7.08
C LEU A 83 5.61 -8.94 -8.01
N THR A 84 6.17 -7.83 -7.52
CA THR A 84 6.35 -6.63 -8.33
C THR A 84 7.34 -6.86 -9.47
N ALA A 85 8.53 -7.41 -9.18
CA ALA A 85 9.53 -7.73 -10.20
C ALA A 85 8.97 -8.70 -11.26
N SER A 86 8.24 -9.73 -10.83
CA SER A 86 7.60 -10.67 -11.75
C SER A 86 6.49 -10.02 -12.58
N ALA A 87 5.75 -9.07 -12.01
CA ALA A 87 4.65 -8.39 -12.68
C ALA A 87 5.15 -7.42 -13.76
N VAL A 88 6.25 -6.70 -13.50
CA VAL A 88 6.82 -5.74 -14.45
C VAL A 88 7.74 -6.39 -15.48
N SER A 89 8.10 -7.66 -15.33
CA SER A 89 8.99 -8.34 -16.27
C SER A 89 8.41 -8.34 -17.69
N GLY A 90 9.20 -7.84 -18.64
CA GLY A 90 8.84 -7.75 -20.06
C GLY A 90 7.92 -6.57 -20.41
N VAL A 91 7.62 -5.65 -19.48
CA VAL A 91 6.91 -4.41 -19.78
C VAL A 91 7.88 -3.25 -20.04
N ASP A 92 7.46 -2.28 -20.83
CA ASP A 92 8.23 -1.04 -21.03
C ASP A 92 7.98 -0.07 -19.87
N LEU A 93 8.85 -0.15 -18.86
CA LEU A 93 8.74 0.68 -17.67
C LEU A 93 9.53 1.98 -17.83
N SER A 94 8.84 3.06 -18.18
CA SER A 94 9.45 4.40 -18.24
C SER A 94 10.02 4.85 -16.88
N GLU A 95 11.06 5.68 -16.89
CA GLU A 95 11.68 6.24 -15.67
C GLU A 95 10.66 6.88 -14.72
N ARG A 96 9.74 7.70 -15.27
CA ARG A 96 8.68 8.33 -14.47
C ARG A 96 7.76 7.30 -13.81
N SER A 97 7.39 6.25 -14.54
CA SER A 97 6.54 5.18 -13.99
C SER A 97 7.29 4.39 -12.92
N ALA A 98 8.58 4.12 -13.13
CA ALA A 98 9.44 3.45 -12.17
C ALA A 98 9.57 4.25 -10.87
N GLN A 99 9.81 5.56 -10.95
CA GLN A 99 9.87 6.45 -9.78
C GLN A 99 8.55 6.46 -9.01
N ARG A 100 7.42 6.53 -9.72
CA ARG A 100 6.09 6.49 -9.07
C ARG A 100 5.83 5.14 -8.39
N LEU A 101 6.24 4.04 -9.03
CA LEU A 101 6.07 2.71 -8.45
C LEU A 101 6.99 2.55 -7.23
N ALA A 102 8.25 2.96 -7.32
CA ALA A 102 9.21 2.98 -6.21
C ALA A 102 8.65 3.75 -5.00
N GLN A 103 8.12 4.95 -5.22
CA GLN A 103 7.46 5.75 -4.17
C GLN A 103 6.31 4.97 -3.51
N SER A 104 5.41 4.38 -4.31
CA SER A 104 4.27 3.63 -3.76
C SER A 104 4.69 2.38 -2.98
N LEU A 105 5.70 1.65 -3.47
CA LEU A 105 6.26 0.48 -2.76
C LEU A 105 6.92 0.90 -1.45
N TRP A 106 7.72 1.97 -1.48
CA TRP A 106 8.33 2.53 -0.28
C TRP A 106 7.28 2.95 0.74
N VAL A 107 6.25 3.70 0.35
CA VAL A 107 5.13 4.05 1.24
C VAL A 107 4.49 2.79 1.84
N SER A 108 4.32 1.73 1.04
CA SER A 108 3.72 0.46 1.48
C SER A 108 4.52 -0.20 2.60
N VAL A 109 5.84 0.00 2.67
CA VAL A 109 6.70 -0.60 3.69
C VAL A 109 7.02 0.37 4.83
N ALA A 110 7.23 1.65 4.52
CA ALA A 110 7.69 2.66 5.46
C ALA A 110 6.57 3.23 6.34
N ALA A 111 5.35 3.35 5.81
CA ALA A 111 4.23 3.95 6.53
C ALA A 111 3.74 3.08 7.68
N ARG A 112 3.50 3.69 8.84
CA ARG A 112 3.23 2.97 10.11
C ARG A 112 1.86 3.19 10.71
N GLU A 113 1.10 4.15 10.20
CA GLU A 113 -0.17 4.54 10.81
C GLU A 113 -1.30 4.76 9.78
N LEU A 114 -1.16 4.17 8.58
CA LEU A 114 -2.16 4.32 7.54
C LEU A 114 -3.54 3.87 8.03
N SER A 115 -4.57 4.66 7.73
CA SER A 115 -5.96 4.24 7.88
C SER A 115 -6.30 3.17 6.85
N GLU A 116 -7.38 2.41 7.09
CA GLU A 116 -7.84 1.41 6.11
C GLU A 116 -8.14 2.04 4.74
N ARG A 117 -8.65 3.27 4.73
CA ARG A 117 -8.86 4.05 3.50
C ARG A 117 -7.55 4.42 2.81
N GLN A 118 -6.51 4.80 3.55
CA GLN A 118 -5.20 5.11 2.96
C GLN A 118 -4.56 3.86 2.37
N VAL A 119 -4.65 2.73 3.07
CA VAL A 119 -4.19 1.44 2.52
C VAL A 119 -4.97 1.13 1.23
N GLU A 120 -6.29 1.24 1.24
CA GLU A 120 -7.12 0.98 0.05
C GLU A 120 -6.77 1.90 -1.13
N ASN A 121 -6.57 3.20 -0.86
CA ASN A 121 -6.12 4.14 -1.89
C ASN A 121 -4.76 3.73 -2.47
N LEU A 122 -3.80 3.37 -1.61
CA LEU A 122 -2.46 2.95 -2.05
C LEU A 122 -2.52 1.68 -2.91
N ARG A 123 -3.37 0.71 -2.55
CA ARG A 123 -3.61 -0.49 -3.37
C ARG A 123 -4.14 -0.14 -4.75
N ASN A 124 -5.17 0.72 -4.79
CA ASN A 124 -5.78 1.17 -6.03
C ASN A 124 -4.78 1.94 -6.90
N ASP A 125 -3.97 2.82 -6.31
CA ASP A 125 -2.93 3.57 -7.02
C ASP A 125 -1.87 2.64 -7.63
N VAL A 126 -1.42 1.63 -6.89
CA VAL A 126 -0.47 0.61 -7.38
C VAL A 126 -1.10 -0.21 -8.51
N GLN A 127 -2.34 -0.69 -8.35
CA GLN A 127 -3.03 -1.45 -9.38
C GLN A 127 -3.22 -0.63 -10.67
N LEU A 128 -3.67 0.62 -10.55
CA LEU A 128 -3.88 1.51 -11.68
C LEU A 128 -2.57 1.85 -12.37
N LEU A 129 -1.49 2.08 -11.61
CA LEU A 129 -0.18 2.33 -12.19
C LEU A 129 0.32 1.11 -12.98
N LEU A 130 0.28 -0.08 -12.39
CA LEU A 130 0.73 -1.32 -13.05
C LEU A 130 -0.09 -1.62 -14.31
N THR A 131 -1.41 -1.51 -14.26
CA THR A 131 -2.25 -1.72 -15.45
C THR A 131 -1.98 -0.68 -16.53
N SER A 132 -1.72 0.59 -16.16
CA SER A 132 -1.40 1.66 -17.12
C SER A 132 -0.09 1.46 -17.88
N ILE A 133 0.84 0.69 -17.32
CA ILE A 133 2.13 0.35 -17.96
C ILE A 133 2.11 -1.03 -18.66
N GLY A 134 0.92 -1.64 -18.79
CA GLY A 134 0.73 -2.89 -19.55
C GLY A 134 0.84 -4.18 -18.75
N VAL A 135 0.94 -4.12 -17.42
CA VAL A 135 0.84 -5.32 -16.57
C VAL A 135 -0.61 -5.84 -16.63
N SER A 136 -0.77 -7.17 -16.72
CA SER A 136 -2.09 -7.79 -16.73
C SER A 136 -2.86 -7.48 -15.43
N GLU A 137 -4.18 -7.29 -15.53
CA GLU A 137 -5.03 -7.00 -14.37
C GLU A 137 -4.88 -8.03 -13.23
N PRO A 138 -4.82 -9.35 -13.48
CA PRO A 138 -4.57 -10.33 -12.41
C PRO A 138 -3.24 -10.11 -11.69
N ASN A 139 -2.15 -9.82 -12.42
CA ASN A 139 -0.84 -9.60 -11.81
C ASN A 139 -0.81 -8.27 -11.04
N ALA A 140 -1.40 -7.21 -11.59
CA ALA A 140 -1.52 -5.92 -10.92
C ALA A 140 -2.34 -6.04 -9.62
N GLN A 141 -3.43 -6.82 -9.64
CA GLN A 141 -4.25 -7.09 -8.47
C GLN A 141 -3.49 -7.90 -7.40
N GLN A 142 -2.64 -8.86 -7.80
CA GLN A 142 -1.79 -9.60 -6.86
C GLN A 142 -0.81 -8.68 -6.13
N VAL A 143 -0.11 -7.79 -6.86
CA VAL A 143 0.80 -6.81 -6.23
C VAL A 143 0.02 -5.88 -5.29
N ALA A 144 -1.13 -5.37 -5.73
CA ALA A 144 -1.99 -4.51 -4.91
C ALA A 144 -2.58 -5.24 -3.68
N ALA A 145 -2.85 -6.54 -3.77
CA ALA A 145 -3.24 -7.33 -2.60
C ALA A 145 -2.05 -7.47 -1.61
N GLN A 146 -0.84 -7.65 -2.13
CA GLN A 146 0.35 -7.75 -1.30
C GLN A 146 0.70 -6.45 -0.58
N VAL A 147 0.41 -5.28 -1.16
CA VAL A 147 0.49 -3.98 -0.46
C VAL A 147 -0.33 -4.00 0.84
N ALA A 148 -1.53 -4.58 0.81
CA ALA A 148 -2.37 -4.71 2.01
C ALA A 148 -1.76 -5.66 3.05
N GLN A 149 -1.13 -6.75 2.60
CA GLN A 149 -0.45 -7.71 3.47
C GLN A 149 0.77 -7.07 4.15
N VAL A 150 1.57 -6.31 3.39
CA VAL A 150 2.69 -5.53 3.94
C VAL A 150 2.18 -4.56 4.99
N GLN A 151 1.14 -3.77 4.68
CA GLN A 151 0.53 -2.86 5.65
C GLN A 151 -0.04 -3.59 6.87
N GLY A 152 -0.63 -4.78 6.72
CA GLY A 152 -1.03 -5.62 7.85
C GLY A 152 0.14 -6.02 8.77
N ALA A 153 1.34 -6.15 8.21
CA ALA A 153 2.56 -6.49 8.97
C ALA A 153 3.26 -5.25 9.55
N VAL A 154 3.38 -4.15 8.79
CA VAL A 154 4.19 -2.98 9.15
C VAL A 154 3.44 -1.94 9.96
N ASN A 155 2.11 -1.87 9.84
CA ASN A 155 1.29 -0.88 10.49
C ASN A 155 1.21 -1.14 12.00
N SER A 156 1.51 -0.12 12.78
CA SER A 156 1.51 -0.16 14.25
C SER A 156 0.31 0.53 14.85
N ARG A 157 -0.63 1.00 14.03
CA ARG A 157 -1.81 1.72 14.49
C ARG A 157 -2.70 0.80 15.33
N PRO A 158 -3.02 1.17 16.58
CA PRO A 158 -3.94 0.41 17.39
C PRO A 158 -5.35 0.49 16.79
N ARG A 159 -5.94 -0.67 16.49
CA ARG A 159 -7.36 -0.76 16.15
C ARG A 159 -8.18 -0.35 17.37
N ARG A 160 -9.03 0.66 17.22
CA ARG A 160 -9.88 1.16 18.30
C ARG A 160 -11.11 0.26 18.48
N TRP A 161 -11.62 0.18 19.70
CA TRP A 161 -12.68 -0.76 20.09
C TRP A 161 -14.00 -0.63 19.28
N TYR A 162 -14.26 0.53 18.68
CA TYR A 162 -15.41 0.77 17.81
C TYR A 162 -15.15 0.43 16.33
N GLU A 163 -13.98 -0.11 16.00
CA GLU A 163 -13.57 -0.50 14.64
C GLU A 163 -13.76 -2.01 14.39
N VAL A 164 -14.40 -2.75 15.33
CA VAL A 164 -14.60 -4.21 15.28
C VAL A 164 -16.06 -4.60 14.94
N PHE A 165 -16.97 -3.63 14.80
CA PHE A 165 -18.42 -3.87 14.67
C PHE A 165 -19.01 -3.17 13.44
#